data_AF-Q0RIB3-F1
#
_entry.id   AF-Q0RIB3-F1
#
_cell.length_a   1.000
_cell.length_b   1.000
_cell.length_c   1.000
_cell.angle_alpha   90.00
_cell.angle_beta   90.00
_cell.angle_gamma   90.00
#
_symmetry.space_group_name_H-M   'P 1'
#
loop_
_entity.id
_entity.type
_entity.pdbx_description
1 polymer ?
#
loop_
_entity_poly.entity_id
_entity_poly.type
_entity_poly.pdbx_seq_one_letter_code
_entity_poly.pdbx_strand_id
1 'polypeptide(L)'
;MVDPSGAWFFNWVIPLLGGLIIALAVADTIRRRRLTWGFLFLTNSMLVYWMETVGDWGQQLVYSPAFAQHHLLDWLPVKTPHDPLFMPFAYACYWTVHAFVVLRIGQFLVRRFGWSLLRAIAVLAIPVNYTWDFLVESLAAAMGWWVYDPGFGPHIEFGNGGRFTVLWTIGLMSFWPNLIAYWAGKPPVHTLNYFERFFGLERFTTPRRGEPETPPADLGTPWTAGGPGDAAVLVRPPRQLADRRRLDRRQEHDARLDFDVTLPRWKFELARFGAWFVVFQVTFFVMLVLPLVAMRALTGHDSVYVP
;
A
#
# COMPACT_ATOMS: atom_id res chain seq x y z
N MET A 1 13.51 -11.54 28.39
CA MET A 1 13.46 -11.35 26.92
C MET A 1 14.74 -11.89 26.33
N VAL A 2 14.60 -12.76 25.33
CA VAL A 2 15.72 -13.42 24.63
C VAL A 2 16.38 -12.40 23.70
N ASP A 3 17.70 -12.46 23.52
CA ASP A 3 18.39 -11.71 22.48
C ASP A 3 17.80 -12.10 21.11
N PRO A 4 17.12 -11.18 20.40
CA PRO A 4 16.48 -11.50 19.13
C PRO A 4 17.52 -11.91 18.11
N SER A 5 17.34 -13.11 17.57
CA SER A 5 18.20 -13.59 16.49
C SER A 5 18.05 -12.70 15.25
N GLY A 6 19.16 -12.29 14.64
CA GLY A 6 19.10 -11.49 13.42
C GLY A 6 18.56 -10.06 13.57
N ALA A 7 18.67 -9.43 14.76
CA ALA A 7 18.18 -8.06 15.00
C ALA A 7 18.69 -7.02 13.99
N TRP A 8 19.89 -7.24 13.43
CA TRP A 8 20.49 -6.41 12.37
C TRP A 8 19.58 -6.27 11.13
N PHE A 9 18.75 -7.28 10.84
CA PHE A 9 17.83 -7.24 9.71
C PHE A 9 16.81 -6.10 9.86
N PHE A 10 16.19 -5.98 11.03
CA PHE A 10 15.24 -4.89 11.29
C PHE A 10 15.93 -3.56 11.54
N ASN A 11 17.10 -3.53 12.18
CA ASN A 11 17.79 -2.27 12.45
C ASN A 11 18.40 -1.64 11.17
N TRP A 12 18.76 -2.46 10.17
CA TRP A 12 19.48 -1.97 8.99
C TRP A 12 18.79 -2.29 7.68
N VAL A 13 18.46 -3.56 7.42
CA VAL A 13 17.94 -3.98 6.10
C VAL A 13 16.57 -3.37 5.84
N ILE A 14 15.65 -3.46 6.80
CA ILE A 14 14.29 -2.95 6.64
C ILE A 14 14.26 -1.42 6.43
N PRO A 15 14.96 -0.59 7.22
CA PRO A 15 15.07 0.84 6.96
C PRO A 15 15.69 1.17 5.59
N LEU A 16 16.76 0.48 5.18
CA LEU A 16 17.41 0.73 3.90
C LEU A 16 16.50 0.35 2.71
N LEU A 17 15.88 -0.84 2.76
CA LEU A 17 15.00 -1.32 1.72
C LEU A 17 13.70 -0.49 1.64
N GLY A 18 13.09 -0.20 2.79
CA GLY A 18 11.92 0.67 2.88
C GLY A 18 12.23 2.07 2.38
N GLY A 19 13.37 2.64 2.75
CA GLY A 19 13.87 3.92 2.25
C GLY A 19 14.03 3.94 0.74
N LEU A 20 14.56 2.87 0.14
CA LEU A 20 14.66 2.72 -1.31
C LEU A 20 13.28 2.68 -1.98
N ILE A 21 12.32 1.90 -1.44
CA ILE A 21 10.95 1.83 -1.96
C ILE A 21 10.28 3.22 -1.94
N ILE A 22 10.42 3.94 -0.82
CA ILE A 22 9.90 5.30 -0.65
C ILE A 22 10.54 6.25 -1.68
N ALA A 23 11.87 6.21 -1.81
CA ALA A 23 12.59 7.05 -2.77
C ALA A 23 12.14 6.79 -4.21
N LEU A 24 11.92 5.53 -4.59
CA LEU A 24 11.41 5.15 -5.91
C LEU A 24 9.97 5.66 -6.13
N ALA A 25 9.09 5.57 -5.13
CA ALA A 25 7.73 6.08 -5.21
C ALA A 25 7.69 7.62 -5.33
N VAL A 26 8.56 8.32 -4.59
CA VAL A 26 8.75 9.78 -4.70
C VAL A 26 9.29 10.15 -6.08
N ALA A 27 10.32 9.45 -6.55
CA ALA A 27 10.89 9.69 -7.87
C ALA A 27 9.86 9.47 -8.99
N ASP A 28 9.01 8.44 -8.90
CA ASP A 28 7.92 8.20 -9.84
C ASP A 28 6.87 9.32 -9.81
N THR A 29 6.54 9.82 -8.62
CA THR A 29 5.63 10.97 -8.42
C THR A 29 6.18 12.27 -9.01
N ILE A 30 7.46 12.57 -8.77
CA ILE A 30 8.15 13.74 -9.36
C ILE A 30 8.21 13.61 -10.87
N ARG A 31 8.59 12.43 -11.38
CA ARG A 31 8.71 12.16 -12.81
C ARG A 31 7.37 12.30 -13.54
N ARG A 32 6.28 11.86 -12.92
CA ARG A 32 4.92 11.95 -13.48
C ARG A 32 4.20 13.25 -13.12
N ARG A 33 4.78 14.08 -12.24
CA ARG A 33 4.21 15.34 -11.71
C ARG A 33 2.79 15.19 -11.17
N ARG A 34 2.50 14.04 -10.55
CA ARG A 34 1.21 13.69 -9.95
C ARG A 34 1.42 12.68 -8.84
N LEU A 35 0.48 12.60 -7.90
CA LEU A 35 0.51 11.56 -6.89
C LEU A 35 0.09 10.25 -7.54
N THR A 36 1.04 9.33 -7.67
CA THR A 36 0.81 8.04 -8.32
C THR A 36 0.02 7.13 -7.39
N TRP A 37 -0.65 6.13 -7.96
CA TRP A 37 -1.36 5.14 -7.15
C TRP A 37 -0.42 4.48 -6.12
N GLY A 38 0.80 4.11 -6.55
CA GLY A 38 1.78 3.48 -5.67
C GLY A 38 2.23 4.42 -4.55
N PHE A 39 2.46 5.70 -4.85
CA PHE A 39 2.78 6.70 -3.83
C PHE A 39 1.63 6.90 -2.83
N LEU A 40 0.41 7.09 -3.33
CA LEU A 40 -0.78 7.27 -2.48
C LEU A 40 -0.99 6.07 -1.57
N PHE A 41 -0.91 4.86 -2.12
CA PHE A 41 -1.06 3.64 -1.33
C PHE A 41 0.04 3.51 -0.28
N LEU A 42 1.30 3.65 -0.68
CA LEU A 42 2.46 3.51 0.20
C LEU A 42 2.43 4.53 1.34
N THR A 43 2.30 5.82 1.02
CA THR A 43 2.34 6.89 2.01
C THR A 43 1.17 6.78 2.99
N ASN A 44 -0.04 6.49 2.51
CA ASN A 44 -1.19 6.36 3.41
C ASN A 44 -1.12 5.09 4.27
N SER A 45 -0.51 4.00 3.77
CA SER A 45 -0.22 2.82 4.58
C SER A 45 0.81 3.12 5.66
N MET A 46 1.88 3.87 5.36
CA MET A 46 2.85 4.25 6.38
C MET A 46 2.26 5.19 7.43
N LEU A 47 1.35 6.08 7.03
CA LEU A 47 0.72 7.04 7.95
C LEU A 47 -0.23 6.39 8.96
N VAL A 48 -0.63 5.12 8.81
CA VAL A 48 -1.43 4.43 9.85
C VAL A 48 -0.57 3.92 11.01
N TYR A 49 0.76 3.96 10.90
CA TYR A 49 1.72 3.47 11.91
C TYR A 49 1.45 4.00 13.34
N TRP A 50 1.08 5.27 13.50
CA TRP A 50 0.85 5.80 14.85
C TRP A 50 -0.34 5.15 15.57
N MET A 51 -1.28 4.55 14.83
CA MET A 51 -2.38 3.77 15.40
C MET A 51 -2.02 2.31 15.60
N GLU A 52 -1.00 1.82 14.89
CA GLU A 52 -0.51 0.45 15.06
C GLU A 52 -0.03 0.23 16.49
N THR A 53 0.75 1.14 17.08
CA THR A 53 1.19 0.99 18.49
C THR A 53 0.01 0.89 19.47
N VAL A 54 -1.15 1.47 19.14
CA VAL A 54 -2.39 1.34 19.92
C VAL A 54 -3.05 -0.02 19.67
N GLY A 55 -3.04 -0.49 18.42
CA GLY A 55 -3.51 -1.82 18.04
C GLY A 55 -2.67 -2.92 18.70
N ASP A 56 -1.35 -2.78 18.68
CA ASP A 56 -0.36 -3.64 19.32
C ASP A 56 -0.53 -3.68 20.83
N TRP A 57 -0.79 -2.53 21.46
CA TRP A 57 -1.23 -2.49 22.85
C TRP A 57 -2.52 -3.32 23.03
N GLY A 58 -3.51 -3.17 22.14
CA GLY A 58 -4.76 -3.92 22.18
C GLY A 58 -4.58 -5.44 22.09
N GLN A 59 -3.57 -5.91 21.38
CA GLN A 59 -3.26 -7.34 21.24
C GLN A 59 -2.14 -7.83 22.17
N GLN A 60 -1.65 -6.99 23.08
CA GLN A 60 -0.53 -7.27 23.99
C GLN A 60 0.76 -7.70 23.24
N LEU A 61 1.00 -7.08 22.09
CA LEU A 61 2.25 -7.26 21.35
C LEU A 61 3.36 -6.46 22.04
N VAL A 62 4.48 -7.12 22.29
CA VAL A 62 5.66 -6.51 22.90
C VAL A 62 6.86 -6.74 21.99
N TYR A 63 7.42 -5.64 21.48
CA TYR A 63 8.67 -5.65 20.72
C TYR A 63 9.88 -5.88 21.62
N SER A 64 10.91 -6.54 21.09
CA SER A 64 12.19 -6.67 21.78
C SER A 64 12.87 -5.32 21.96
N PRO A 65 13.40 -5.01 23.16
CA PRO A 65 14.08 -3.75 23.43
C PRO A 65 15.43 -3.63 22.71
N ALA A 66 15.95 -4.72 22.13
CA ALA A 66 17.21 -4.74 21.41
C ALA A 66 17.16 -4.02 20.05
N PHE A 67 15.96 -3.70 19.55
CA PHE A 67 15.81 -2.88 18.35
C PHE A 67 16.13 -1.42 18.61
N ALA A 68 16.53 -0.70 17.56
CA ALA A 68 16.62 0.75 17.62
C ALA A 68 15.21 1.33 17.84
N GLN A 69 15.07 2.25 18.78
CA GLN A 69 13.78 2.81 19.19
C GLN A 69 13.70 4.32 18.90
N HIS A 70 12.49 4.86 18.82
CA HIS A 70 12.25 6.29 18.78
C HIS A 70 11.21 6.70 19.84
N HIS A 71 11.06 8.00 20.09
CA HIS A 71 10.18 8.53 21.15
C HIS A 71 9.05 9.43 20.61
N LEU A 72 8.76 9.35 19.31
CA LEU A 72 7.78 10.22 18.65
C LEU A 72 6.34 10.05 19.16
N LEU A 73 6.04 8.90 19.77
CA LEU A 73 4.70 8.52 20.22
C LEU A 73 4.54 8.53 21.73
N ASP A 74 5.51 9.03 22.50
CA ASP A 74 5.46 9.08 23.97
C ASP A 74 4.28 9.88 24.53
N TRP A 75 3.67 10.72 23.71
CA TRP A 75 2.47 11.49 24.06
C TRP A 75 1.17 10.66 24.03
N LEU A 76 1.18 9.47 23.42
CA LEU A 76 0.00 8.61 23.38
C LEU A 76 -0.25 8.00 24.77
N PRO A 77 -1.49 8.09 25.31
CA PRO A 77 -1.80 7.54 26.62
C PRO A 77 -1.82 6.01 26.63
N VAL A 78 -2.05 5.40 25.46
CA VAL A 78 -2.21 3.96 25.26
C VAL A 78 -1.35 3.56 24.07
N LYS A 79 -0.26 2.83 24.32
CA LYS A 79 0.68 2.37 23.30
C LYS A 79 1.57 1.22 23.80
N THR A 80 2.28 0.55 22.90
CA THR A 80 3.28 -0.45 23.33
C THR A 80 4.49 0.20 24.01
N PRO A 81 5.24 -0.55 24.84
CA PRO A 81 6.35 0.00 25.62
C PRO A 81 7.56 0.44 24.79
N HIS A 82 7.78 -0.22 23.65
CA HIS A 82 8.94 0.01 22.80
C HIS A 82 8.45 0.37 21.40
N ASP A 83 8.87 1.54 20.89
CA ASP A 83 8.53 1.99 19.55
C ASP A 83 9.72 1.74 18.60
N PRO A 84 9.74 0.62 17.86
CA PRO A 84 10.84 0.31 16.96
C PRO A 84 10.93 1.29 15.80
N LEU A 85 12.13 1.82 15.55
CA LEU A 85 12.44 2.78 14.48
C LEU A 85 12.12 2.21 13.09
N PHE A 86 12.21 0.90 12.93
CA PHE A 86 11.99 0.25 11.64
C PHE A 86 10.52 0.20 11.21
N MET A 87 9.57 0.43 12.11
CA MET A 87 8.16 0.09 11.86
C MET A 87 7.57 0.81 10.63
N PRO A 88 7.75 2.14 10.45
CA PRO A 88 7.25 2.80 9.24
C PRO A 88 7.85 2.24 7.95
N PHE A 89 9.09 1.75 8.00
CA PHE A 89 9.78 1.14 6.85
C PHE A 89 9.33 -0.31 6.63
N ALA A 90 9.00 -1.05 7.70
CA ALA A 90 8.41 -2.38 7.59
C ALA A 90 7.08 -2.31 6.84
N TYR A 91 6.25 -1.29 7.06
CA TYR A 91 5.02 -1.07 6.28
C TYR A 91 5.31 -0.92 4.78
N ALA A 92 6.34 -0.16 4.43
CA ALA A 92 6.74 0.02 3.04
C ALA A 92 7.11 -1.32 2.38
N CYS A 93 7.87 -2.16 3.08
CA CYS A 93 8.29 -3.47 2.59
C CYS A 93 7.12 -4.49 2.56
N TYR A 94 6.45 -4.68 3.70
CA TYR A 94 5.39 -5.66 3.92
C TYR A 94 4.25 -5.45 2.92
N TRP A 95 3.70 -4.22 2.85
CA TRP A 95 2.54 -3.96 1.99
C TRP A 95 2.89 -3.95 0.51
N THR A 96 4.11 -3.53 0.13
CA THR A 96 4.53 -3.58 -1.28
C THR A 96 4.63 -5.02 -1.75
N VAL A 97 5.25 -5.91 -0.97
CA VAL A 97 5.38 -7.33 -1.31
C VAL A 97 4.01 -8.01 -1.31
N HIS A 98 3.22 -7.78 -0.26
CA HIS A 98 1.87 -8.33 -0.12
C HIS A 98 0.97 -7.92 -1.28
N ALA A 99 0.86 -6.62 -1.57
CA ALA A 99 0.05 -6.11 -2.66
C ALA A 99 0.50 -6.68 -4.02
N PHE A 100 1.81 -6.80 -4.26
CA PHE A 100 2.32 -7.43 -5.47
C PHE A 100 1.87 -8.90 -5.60
N VAL A 101 2.02 -9.69 -4.53
CA VAL A 101 1.61 -11.11 -4.52
C VAL A 101 0.10 -11.25 -4.74
N VAL A 102 -0.72 -10.54 -3.97
CA VAL A 102 -2.19 -10.59 -4.09
C VAL A 102 -2.65 -10.18 -5.49
N LEU A 103 -2.09 -9.11 -6.04
CA LEU A 103 -2.45 -8.66 -7.39
C LEU A 103 -2.05 -9.67 -8.47
N ARG A 104 -0.88 -10.33 -8.34
CA ARG A 104 -0.42 -11.35 -9.29
C ARG A 104 -1.30 -12.59 -9.26
N ILE A 105 -1.61 -13.11 -8.07
CA ILE A 105 -2.49 -14.27 -7.91
C ILE A 105 -3.93 -13.93 -8.32
N GLY A 106 -4.42 -12.74 -7.94
CA GLY A 106 -5.76 -12.28 -8.34
C GLY A 106 -5.91 -12.18 -9.86
N GLN A 107 -4.90 -11.65 -10.56
CA GLN A 107 -4.87 -11.62 -12.02
C GLN A 107 -4.87 -13.01 -12.65
N PHE A 108 -4.12 -13.94 -12.05
CA PHE A 108 -4.11 -15.33 -12.49
C PHE A 108 -5.51 -15.95 -12.37
N LEU A 109 -6.19 -15.79 -11.22
CA LEU A 109 -7.54 -16.32 -11.01
C LEU A 109 -8.57 -15.72 -11.98
N VAL A 110 -8.53 -14.42 -12.21
CA VAL A 110 -9.40 -13.73 -13.17
C VAL A 110 -9.21 -14.31 -14.58
N ARG A 111 -7.96 -14.49 -15.03
CA ARG A 111 -7.67 -15.06 -16.36
C ARG A 111 -8.04 -16.54 -16.47
N ARG A 112 -7.80 -17.31 -15.41
CA ARG A 112 -7.99 -18.77 -15.42
C ARG A 112 -9.46 -19.18 -15.30
N PHE A 113 -10.25 -18.43 -14.56
CA PHE A 113 -11.63 -18.80 -14.21
C PHE A 113 -12.69 -17.79 -14.67
N GLY A 114 -12.29 -16.69 -15.31
CA GLY A 114 -13.23 -15.63 -15.75
C GLY A 114 -13.89 -14.90 -14.58
N TRP A 115 -13.28 -14.92 -13.39
CA TRP A 115 -13.87 -14.32 -12.19
C TRP A 115 -13.84 -12.80 -12.23
N SER A 116 -14.77 -12.18 -11.50
CA SER A 116 -14.66 -10.76 -11.16
C SER A 116 -13.48 -10.55 -10.18
N LEU A 117 -12.87 -9.36 -10.23
CA LEU A 117 -11.78 -9.02 -9.31
C LEU A 117 -12.21 -9.10 -7.84
N LEU A 118 -13.44 -8.68 -7.53
CA LEU A 118 -13.99 -8.78 -6.18
C LEU A 118 -14.03 -10.24 -5.70
N ARG A 119 -14.52 -11.16 -6.55
CA ARG A 119 -14.55 -12.59 -6.21
C ARG A 119 -13.14 -13.15 -6.02
N ALA A 120 -12.20 -12.77 -6.88
CA ALA A 120 -10.80 -13.20 -6.73
C ALA A 120 -10.17 -12.68 -5.43
N ILE A 121 -10.35 -11.40 -5.10
CA ILE A 121 -9.84 -10.81 -3.85
C ILE A 121 -10.50 -11.45 -2.63
N ALA A 122 -11.83 -11.64 -2.63
CA ALA A 122 -12.54 -12.26 -1.51
C ALA A 122 -12.08 -13.70 -1.25
N VAL A 123 -11.81 -14.48 -2.30
CA VAL A 123 -11.30 -15.85 -2.16
C VAL A 123 -9.84 -15.86 -1.70
N LEU A 124 -9.03 -14.90 -2.13
CA LEU A 124 -7.63 -14.79 -1.71
C LEU A 124 -7.47 -14.20 -0.30
N ALA A 125 -8.47 -13.45 0.15
CA ALA A 125 -8.41 -12.65 1.37
C ALA A 125 -8.00 -13.47 2.59
N ILE A 126 -8.59 -14.65 2.75
CA ILE A 126 -8.28 -15.54 3.86
C ILE A 126 -7.00 -16.33 3.56
N PRO A 127 -6.89 -17.21 2.55
CA PRO A 127 -5.74 -18.09 2.41
C PRO A 127 -4.43 -17.34 2.19
N VAL A 128 -4.41 -16.26 1.39
CA VAL A 128 -3.16 -15.53 1.14
C VAL A 128 -2.78 -14.67 2.32
N ASN A 129 -3.70 -13.84 2.85
CA ASN A 129 -3.33 -12.97 3.95
C ASN A 129 -3.08 -13.75 5.23
N TYR A 130 -3.92 -14.75 5.54
CA TYR A 130 -3.70 -15.58 6.71
C TYR A 130 -2.35 -16.29 6.61
N THR A 131 -2.01 -16.88 5.45
CA THR A 131 -0.71 -17.55 5.29
C THR A 131 0.44 -16.55 5.38
N TRP A 132 0.30 -15.39 4.74
CA TRP A 132 1.33 -14.35 4.76
C TRP A 132 1.59 -13.85 6.18
N ASP A 133 0.54 -13.49 6.88
CA ASP A 133 0.60 -12.96 8.24
C ASP A 133 1.07 -14.03 9.23
N PHE A 134 0.55 -15.26 9.11
CA PHE A 134 1.03 -16.41 9.86
C PHE A 134 2.54 -16.59 9.67
N LEU A 135 3.05 -16.56 8.44
CA LEU A 135 4.48 -16.75 8.18
C LEU A 135 5.33 -15.63 8.80
N VAL A 136 4.91 -14.37 8.67
CA VAL A 136 5.66 -13.23 9.20
C VAL A 136 5.64 -13.21 10.72
N GLU A 137 4.46 -13.33 11.32
CA GLU A 137 4.27 -13.24 12.77
C GLU A 137 4.81 -14.47 13.51
N SER A 138 4.61 -15.68 12.97
CA SER A 138 5.19 -16.90 13.56
C SER A 138 6.71 -16.88 13.51
N LEU A 139 7.29 -16.41 12.40
CA LEU A 139 8.74 -16.23 12.29
C LEU A 139 9.22 -15.17 13.30
N ALA A 140 8.50 -14.07 13.45
CA ALA A 140 8.87 -13.02 14.40
C ALA A 140 8.87 -13.50 15.85
N ALA A 141 7.82 -14.24 16.27
CA ALA A 141 7.75 -14.85 17.59
C ALA A 141 8.85 -15.91 17.79
N ALA A 142 9.10 -16.77 16.78
CA ALA A 142 10.15 -17.78 16.83
C ALA A 142 11.56 -17.19 16.90
N MET A 143 11.80 -16.05 16.25
CA MET A 143 13.09 -15.36 16.23
C MET A 143 13.29 -14.45 17.45
N GLY A 144 12.24 -14.22 18.25
CA GLY A 144 12.24 -13.38 19.45
C GLY A 144 12.14 -11.88 19.14
N TRP A 145 11.66 -11.49 17.96
CA TRP A 145 11.53 -10.09 17.55
C TRP A 145 10.40 -9.39 18.30
N TRP A 146 9.22 -10.00 18.34
CA TRP A 146 8.11 -9.57 19.16
C TRP A 146 7.26 -10.77 19.56
N VAL A 147 6.51 -10.62 20.64
CA VAL A 147 5.68 -11.68 21.22
C VAL A 147 4.35 -11.12 21.67
N TYR A 148 3.35 -11.99 21.76
CA TYR A 148 2.01 -11.67 22.26
C TYR A 148 1.88 -12.21 23.68
N ASP A 149 1.95 -11.35 24.71
CA ASP A 149 2.06 -11.78 26.11
C ASP A 149 1.15 -11.01 27.08
N PRO A 150 0.16 -11.66 27.74
CA PRO A 150 -0.13 -13.11 27.73
C PRO A 150 -0.68 -13.74 26.43
N GLY A 151 -1.12 -12.92 25.46
CA GLY A 151 -1.64 -13.38 24.18
C GLY A 151 -3.12 -13.79 24.26
N PHE A 152 -3.93 -13.32 23.31
CA PHE A 152 -5.37 -13.54 23.32
C PHE A 152 -5.81 -14.78 22.54
N GLY A 153 -6.53 -15.69 23.21
CA GLY A 153 -7.14 -16.86 22.58
C GLY A 153 -6.14 -17.95 22.21
N PRO A 154 -6.46 -18.80 21.21
CA PRO A 154 -5.56 -19.84 20.75
C PRO A 154 -4.22 -19.26 20.28
N HIS A 155 -3.12 -19.78 20.80
CA HIS A 155 -1.78 -19.32 20.48
C HIS A 155 -0.82 -20.49 20.30
N ILE A 156 0.26 -20.23 19.56
CA ILE A 156 1.42 -21.10 19.44
C ILE A 156 2.48 -20.56 20.38
N GLU A 157 3.05 -21.43 21.21
CA GLU A 157 4.22 -21.14 22.04
C GLU A 157 5.45 -21.82 21.44
N PHE A 158 6.50 -21.03 21.24
CA PHE A 158 7.78 -21.48 20.72
C PHE A 158 8.74 -21.82 21.85
N GLY A 159 9.74 -22.66 21.58
CA GLY A 159 10.71 -23.10 22.61
C GLY A 159 11.55 -21.98 23.24
N ASN A 160 11.56 -20.78 22.64
CA ASN A 160 12.18 -19.57 23.19
C ASN A 160 11.23 -18.78 24.14
N GLY A 161 10.02 -19.29 24.41
CA GLY A 161 8.97 -18.62 25.17
C GLY A 161 8.16 -17.59 24.37
N GLY A 162 8.44 -17.41 23.08
CA GLY A 162 7.68 -16.53 22.21
C GLY A 162 6.29 -17.08 21.95
N ARG A 163 5.28 -16.21 22.02
CA ARG A 163 3.87 -16.58 21.79
C ARG A 163 3.33 -15.83 20.59
N PHE A 164 2.48 -16.50 19.82
CA PHE A 164 1.80 -15.97 18.64
C PHE A 164 0.33 -16.36 18.63
N THR A 165 -0.58 -15.38 18.56
CA THR A 165 -2.03 -15.62 18.52
C THR A 165 -2.50 -15.97 17.11
N VAL A 166 -3.20 -17.09 16.94
CA VAL A 166 -3.52 -17.61 15.59
C VAL A 166 -4.86 -17.13 15.04
N LEU A 167 -5.72 -16.52 15.87
CA LEU A 167 -7.09 -16.18 15.45
C LEU A 167 -7.30 -14.68 15.25
N TRP A 168 -7.17 -13.89 16.31
CA TRP A 168 -7.68 -12.52 16.29
C TRP A 168 -6.82 -11.55 15.49
N THR A 169 -5.51 -11.56 15.72
CA THR A 169 -4.57 -10.71 14.97
C THR A 169 -4.65 -10.99 13.48
N ILE A 170 -4.50 -12.27 13.11
CA ILE A 170 -4.50 -12.67 11.70
C ILE A 170 -5.88 -12.46 11.06
N GLY A 171 -6.96 -12.77 11.78
CA GLY A 171 -8.33 -12.67 11.27
C GLY A 171 -8.69 -11.24 10.88
N LEU A 172 -8.36 -10.28 11.74
CA LEU A 172 -8.59 -8.85 11.48
C LEU A 172 -7.70 -8.35 10.33
N MET A 173 -6.41 -8.71 10.32
CA MET A 173 -5.46 -8.39 9.24
C MET A 173 -5.80 -9.09 7.91
N SER A 174 -6.59 -10.16 7.93
CA SER A 174 -7.08 -10.81 6.70
C SER A 174 -8.23 -10.05 6.03
N PHE A 175 -8.89 -9.12 6.72
CA PHE A 175 -10.04 -8.41 6.16
C PHE A 175 -9.69 -7.02 5.60
N TRP A 176 -9.12 -6.15 6.44
CA TRP A 176 -8.93 -4.73 6.10
C TRP A 176 -8.05 -4.49 4.84
N PRO A 177 -6.89 -5.14 4.67
CA PRO A 177 -6.03 -4.91 3.50
C PRO A 177 -6.71 -5.27 2.17
N ASN A 178 -7.55 -6.31 2.15
CA ASN A 178 -8.28 -6.71 0.94
C ASN A 178 -9.36 -5.69 0.57
N LEU A 179 -10.06 -5.18 1.59
CA LEU A 179 -11.07 -4.16 1.40
C LEU A 179 -10.46 -2.87 0.83
N ILE A 180 -9.32 -2.45 1.40
CA ILE A 180 -8.58 -1.28 0.93
C ILE A 180 -8.00 -1.51 -0.46
N ALA A 181 -7.41 -2.67 -0.75
CA ALA A 181 -6.92 -3.00 -2.09
C ALA A 181 -8.05 -2.97 -3.14
N TYR A 182 -9.23 -3.47 -2.79
CA TYR A 182 -10.41 -3.42 -3.65
C TYR A 182 -10.88 -1.97 -3.90
N TRP A 183 -11.04 -1.18 -2.84
CA TRP A 183 -11.52 0.20 -2.97
C TRP A 183 -10.51 1.15 -3.61
N ALA A 184 -9.20 0.95 -3.36
CA ALA A 184 -8.11 1.68 -4.00
C ALA A 184 -8.07 1.45 -5.52
N GLY A 185 -8.64 0.33 -5.98
CA GLY A 185 -8.66 -0.08 -7.38
C GLY A 185 -7.33 -0.68 -7.86
N LYS A 186 -7.39 -1.46 -8.94
CA LYS A 186 -6.22 -2.12 -9.53
C LYS A 186 -5.44 -1.15 -10.44
N PRO A 187 -4.10 -1.05 -10.29
CA PRO A 187 -3.28 -0.28 -11.22
C PRO A 187 -3.11 -0.98 -12.59
N PRO A 188 -2.95 -0.23 -13.70
CA PRO A 188 -3.09 1.22 -13.81
C PRO A 188 -4.56 1.67 -13.71
N VAL A 189 -4.79 2.72 -12.93
CA VAL A 189 -6.12 3.28 -12.69
C VAL A 189 -6.37 4.40 -13.73
N HIS A 190 -7.30 4.16 -14.65
CA HIS A 190 -7.67 5.07 -15.74
C HIS A 190 -8.79 6.06 -15.35
N THR A 191 -9.62 5.68 -14.37
CA THR A 191 -10.75 6.46 -13.83
C THR A 191 -10.58 6.73 -12.34
N LEU A 192 -11.45 7.54 -11.72
CA LEU A 192 -11.45 7.69 -10.25
C LEU A 192 -11.74 6.35 -9.57
N ASN A 193 -11.02 6.05 -8.48
CA ASN A 193 -11.30 4.89 -7.65
C ASN A 193 -12.44 5.14 -6.65
N TYR A 194 -12.79 4.14 -5.83
CA TYR A 194 -13.91 4.27 -4.91
C TYR A 194 -13.68 5.33 -3.83
N PHE A 195 -12.43 5.52 -3.36
CA PHE A 195 -12.11 6.57 -2.38
C PHE A 195 -12.39 7.96 -2.96
N GLU A 196 -11.87 8.20 -4.16
CA GLU A 196 -11.97 9.49 -4.84
C GLU A 196 -13.44 9.80 -5.17
N ARG A 197 -14.21 8.80 -5.61
CA ARG A 197 -15.65 8.95 -5.85
C ARG A 197 -16.46 9.19 -4.58
N PHE A 198 -16.13 8.49 -3.50
CA PHE A 198 -16.81 8.67 -2.22
C PHE A 198 -16.69 10.11 -1.69
N PHE A 199 -15.56 10.77 -1.95
CA PHE A 199 -15.35 12.19 -1.64
C PHE A 199 -15.89 13.16 -2.72
N GLY A 200 -16.60 12.63 -3.72
CA GLY A 200 -17.23 13.40 -4.78
C GLY A 200 -16.23 14.09 -5.70
N LEU A 201 -15.02 13.51 -5.90
CA LEU A 201 -14.04 14.10 -6.80
C LEU A 201 -14.51 14.08 -8.26
N GLU A 202 -15.50 13.27 -8.63
CA GLU A 202 -16.06 13.26 -9.99
C GLU A 202 -16.60 14.63 -10.42
N ARG A 203 -17.07 15.47 -9.49
CA ARG A 203 -17.57 16.82 -9.79
C ARG A 203 -16.48 17.76 -10.35
N PHE A 204 -15.22 17.39 -10.16
CA PHE A 204 -14.06 18.12 -10.69
C PHE A 204 -13.44 17.46 -11.91
N THR A 205 -14.13 16.48 -12.48
CA THR A 205 -13.66 15.74 -13.65
C THR A 205 -14.68 15.81 -14.77
N THR A 206 -14.20 15.94 -16.01
CA THR A 206 -15.02 15.86 -17.21
C THR A 206 -14.59 14.64 -18.01
N PRO A 207 -15.51 13.75 -18.45
CA PRO A 207 -15.17 12.66 -19.33
C PRO A 207 -14.45 13.20 -20.57
N ARG A 208 -13.30 12.61 -20.90
CA ARG A 208 -12.64 12.97 -22.14
C ARG A 208 -13.45 12.35 -23.28
N ARG A 209 -14.16 13.18 -24.06
CA ARG A 209 -14.87 12.70 -25.27
C ARG A 209 -13.82 12.10 -26.20
N GLY A 210 -13.99 10.82 -26.52
CA GLY A 210 -13.02 10.04 -27.27
C GLY A 210 -12.61 10.73 -28.56
N GLU A 211 -11.30 10.80 -28.82
CA GLU A 211 -10.84 10.59 -30.18
C GLU A 211 -11.40 9.24 -30.64
N PRO A 212 -11.91 9.13 -31.88
CA PRO A 212 -12.42 7.87 -32.38
C PRO A 212 -11.32 6.81 -32.26
N GLU A 213 -11.66 5.68 -31.64
CA GLU A 213 -10.88 4.44 -31.79
C GLU A 213 -10.56 4.31 -33.27
N THR A 214 -9.27 4.42 -33.62
CA THR A 214 -8.84 4.09 -34.96
C THR A 214 -9.25 2.63 -35.17
N PRO A 215 -10.10 2.31 -36.16
CA PRO A 215 -10.48 0.93 -36.41
C PRO A 215 -9.19 0.11 -36.59
N PRO A 216 -9.15 -1.14 -36.14
CA PRO A 216 -8.02 -2.02 -36.41
C PRO A 216 -7.77 -1.97 -37.92
N ALA A 217 -6.57 -1.57 -38.31
CA ALA A 217 -6.19 -1.48 -39.71
C ALA A 217 -6.45 -2.83 -40.37
N ASP A 218 -7.47 -2.86 -41.23
CA ASP A 218 -7.72 -3.96 -42.12
C ASP A 218 -6.44 -4.17 -42.95
N LEU A 219 -5.85 -5.35 -42.77
CA LEU A 219 -4.83 -5.89 -43.63
C LEU A 219 -5.44 -6.12 -45.01
N GLY A 220 -5.29 -5.15 -45.90
CA GLY A 220 -5.55 -5.38 -47.32
C GLY A 220 -5.89 -4.15 -48.13
N THR A 221 -4.89 -3.34 -48.50
CA THR A 221 -4.90 -2.71 -49.83
C THR A 221 -3.49 -2.30 -50.26
N PRO A 222 -3.11 -2.52 -51.54
CA PRO A 222 -1.72 -2.44 -51.97
C PRO A 222 -1.25 -0.99 -52.16
N TRP A 223 0.02 -0.76 -51.82
CA TRP A 223 0.74 0.46 -52.11
C TRP A 223 0.90 0.66 -53.62
N THR A 224 0.42 1.79 -54.13
CA THR A 224 0.85 2.35 -55.42
C THR A 224 1.80 3.53 -55.17
N ALA A 225 2.91 3.50 -55.90
CA ALA A 225 4.09 4.36 -55.77
C ALA A 225 3.93 5.80 -56.33
N GLY A 226 4.85 6.67 -55.91
CA GLY A 226 5.21 7.96 -56.55
C GLY A 226 5.35 9.08 -55.50
N GLY A 227 6.44 9.84 -55.34
CA GLY A 227 7.69 10.04 -56.08
C GLY A 227 8.66 10.89 -55.19
N PRO A 228 9.83 11.31 -55.70
CA PRO A 228 10.97 11.72 -54.88
C PRO A 228 11.12 13.25 -54.75
N GLY A 229 11.47 13.72 -53.55
CA GLY A 229 12.02 15.06 -53.33
C GLY A 229 11.47 15.78 -52.09
N ASP A 230 12.19 15.70 -50.97
CA ASP A 230 12.74 16.89 -50.31
C ASP A 230 13.52 16.49 -49.06
N ALA A 231 14.84 16.72 -49.12
CA ALA A 231 15.74 16.60 -47.99
C ALA A 231 15.77 17.94 -47.24
N ALA A 232 15.04 18.03 -46.14
CA ALA A 232 15.21 19.10 -45.16
C ALA A 232 15.60 18.50 -43.80
N VAL A 233 16.91 18.33 -43.59
CA VAL A 233 17.46 18.00 -42.27
C VAL A 233 17.39 19.27 -41.41
N LEU A 234 16.26 19.43 -40.72
CA LEU A 234 16.09 20.41 -39.64
C LEU A 234 16.88 19.92 -38.42
N VAL A 235 18.14 20.40 -38.30
CA VAL A 235 18.92 20.26 -37.07
C VAL A 235 18.20 21.04 -35.97
N ARG A 236 17.48 20.30 -35.13
CA ARG A 236 16.67 20.85 -34.05
C ARG A 236 17.54 21.16 -32.83
N PRO A 237 17.46 22.36 -32.23
CA PRO A 237 18.30 22.70 -31.09
C PRO A 237 18.02 21.79 -29.88
N PRO A 238 19.06 21.32 -29.16
CA PRO A 238 18.94 20.33 -28.09
C PRO A 238 18.06 20.76 -26.92
N ARG A 239 17.82 22.07 -26.72
CA ARG A 239 16.89 22.59 -25.70
C ARG A 239 15.42 22.24 -25.99
N GLN A 240 14.99 22.22 -27.25
CA GLN A 240 13.60 21.87 -27.60
C GLN A 240 13.31 20.37 -27.49
N LEU A 241 14.33 19.51 -27.62
CA LEU A 241 14.19 18.07 -27.46
C LEU A 241 14.03 17.66 -25.99
N ALA A 242 14.71 18.35 -25.07
CA ALA A 242 14.53 18.15 -23.63
C ALA A 242 13.16 18.65 -23.16
N ASP A 243 12.68 19.81 -23.66
CA ASP A 243 11.35 20.31 -23.35
C ASP A 243 10.24 19.48 -24.01
N ARG A 244 10.41 19.03 -25.27
CA ARG A 244 9.47 18.08 -25.89
C ARG A 244 9.43 16.73 -25.17
N ARG A 245 10.58 16.15 -24.79
CA ARG A 245 10.60 14.90 -24.00
C ARG A 245 9.98 15.06 -22.61
N ARG A 246 10.11 16.24 -21.99
CA ARG A 246 9.46 16.56 -20.70
C ARG A 246 7.96 16.81 -20.85
N LEU A 247 7.52 17.39 -21.97
CA LEU A 247 6.11 17.57 -22.33
C LEU A 247 5.46 16.22 -22.70
N ASP A 248 6.16 15.36 -23.45
CA ASP A 248 5.71 14.02 -23.88
C ASP A 248 5.33 13.15 -22.69
N ARG A 249 6.17 13.05 -21.65
CA ARG A 249 5.88 12.11 -20.55
C ARG A 249 4.70 12.50 -19.68
N ARG A 250 4.43 13.81 -19.55
CA ARG A 250 3.22 14.32 -18.88
C ARG A 250 1.99 13.98 -19.74
N GLN A 251 2.08 14.21 -21.04
CA GLN A 251 1.03 13.92 -21.99
C GLN A 251 0.77 12.41 -22.15
N GLU A 252 1.78 11.54 -22.13
CA GLU A 252 1.67 10.09 -22.29
C GLU A 252 0.81 9.42 -21.22
N HIS A 253 0.88 9.88 -19.97
CA HIS A 253 0.10 9.31 -18.88
C HIS A 253 -1.23 10.03 -18.66
N ASP A 254 -1.27 11.36 -18.84
CA ASP A 254 -2.55 12.09 -18.83
C ASP A 254 -3.41 11.66 -20.03
N ALA A 255 -2.82 11.24 -21.15
CA ALA A 255 -3.50 10.62 -22.30
C ALA A 255 -4.18 9.29 -21.93
N ARG A 256 -3.64 8.57 -20.93
CA ARG A 256 -4.21 7.31 -20.45
C ARG A 256 -5.34 7.50 -19.43
N LEU A 257 -5.62 8.73 -18.99
CA LEU A 257 -6.76 9.00 -18.11
C LEU A 257 -8.02 9.24 -18.95
N ASP A 258 -9.13 8.68 -18.50
CA ASP A 258 -10.43 8.80 -19.19
C ASP A 258 -11.14 10.14 -18.89
N PHE A 259 -10.47 11.03 -18.14
CA PHE A 259 -11.04 12.28 -17.68
C PHE A 259 -10.02 13.42 -17.66
N ASP A 260 -10.54 14.63 -17.85
CA ASP A 260 -9.85 15.89 -17.65
C ASP A 260 -10.26 16.51 -16.31
N VAL A 261 -9.35 17.26 -15.67
CA VAL A 261 -9.58 17.86 -14.36
C VAL A 261 -9.93 19.34 -14.53
N THR A 262 -11.02 19.80 -13.93
CA THR A 262 -11.52 21.19 -14.07
C THR A 262 -10.82 22.18 -13.12
N LEU A 263 -10.21 21.68 -12.05
CA LEU A 263 -9.46 22.47 -11.07
C LEU A 263 -7.95 22.51 -11.37
N PRO A 264 -7.21 23.50 -10.82
CA PRO A 264 -5.75 23.46 -10.81
C PRO A 264 -5.22 22.12 -10.29
N ARG A 265 -4.33 21.48 -11.04
CA ARG A 265 -3.92 20.09 -10.81
C ARG A 265 -3.43 19.81 -9.38
N TRP A 266 -2.67 20.73 -8.80
CA TRP A 266 -2.16 20.57 -7.44
C TRP A 266 -3.28 20.51 -6.40
N LYS A 267 -4.39 21.26 -6.57
CA LYS A 267 -5.56 21.21 -5.68
C LYS A 267 -6.25 19.86 -5.79
N PHE A 268 -6.38 19.35 -7.01
CA PHE A 268 -6.98 18.05 -7.26
C PHE A 268 -6.14 16.91 -6.68
N GLU A 269 -4.82 16.91 -6.89
CA GLU A 269 -3.93 15.91 -6.30
C GLU A 269 -3.91 15.99 -4.76
N LEU A 270 -3.99 17.20 -4.18
CA LEU A 270 -4.14 17.36 -2.73
C LEU A 270 -5.48 16.80 -2.22
N ALA A 271 -6.58 17.03 -2.95
CA ALA A 271 -7.88 16.45 -2.62
C ALA A 271 -7.86 14.92 -2.71
N ARG A 272 -7.17 14.35 -3.72
CA ARG A 272 -6.95 12.90 -3.82
C ARG A 272 -6.18 12.39 -2.62
N PHE A 273 -5.08 13.05 -2.24
CA PHE A 273 -4.31 12.68 -1.06
C PHE A 273 -5.18 12.70 0.20
N GLY A 274 -5.97 13.76 0.40
CA GLY A 274 -6.90 13.87 1.52
C GLY A 274 -7.96 12.76 1.55
N ALA A 275 -8.56 12.42 0.41
CA ALA A 275 -9.52 11.33 0.32
C ALA A 275 -8.89 9.99 0.72
N TRP A 276 -7.70 9.68 0.20
CA TRP A 276 -6.97 8.47 0.57
C TRP A 276 -6.59 8.47 2.04
N PHE A 277 -6.11 9.60 2.57
CA PHE A 277 -5.74 9.75 3.98
C PHE A 277 -6.92 9.44 4.90
N VAL A 278 -8.07 10.11 4.70
CA VAL A 278 -9.23 9.90 5.56
C VAL A 278 -9.72 8.45 5.49
N VAL A 279 -9.81 7.86 4.29
CA VAL A 279 -10.27 6.46 4.17
C VAL A 279 -9.32 5.51 4.88
N PHE A 280 -8.00 5.61 4.67
CA PHE A 280 -7.03 4.75 5.34
C PHE A 280 -7.12 4.90 6.85
N GLN A 281 -7.11 6.13 7.37
CA GLN A 281 -7.08 6.38 8.81
C GLN A 281 -8.35 5.88 9.51
N VAL A 282 -9.53 6.27 8.99
CA VAL A 282 -10.82 5.90 9.59
C VAL A 282 -11.04 4.40 9.53
N THR A 283 -10.77 3.78 8.37
CA THR A 283 -11.04 2.34 8.22
C THR A 283 -10.04 1.49 8.99
N PHE A 284 -8.75 1.88 9.05
CA PHE A 284 -7.76 1.19 9.88
C PHE A 284 -8.15 1.25 11.36
N PHE A 285 -8.55 2.43 11.83
CA PHE A 285 -9.02 2.60 13.20
C PHE A 285 -10.25 1.74 13.50
N VAL A 286 -11.30 1.85 12.69
CA VAL A 286 -12.59 1.18 12.94
C VAL A 286 -12.51 -0.34 12.76
N MET A 287 -11.71 -0.82 11.80
CA MET A 287 -11.68 -2.24 11.44
C MET A 287 -10.58 -3.03 12.15
N LEU A 288 -9.53 -2.38 12.65
CA LEU A 288 -8.41 -3.05 13.32
C LEU A 288 -8.24 -2.58 14.76
N VAL A 289 -7.96 -1.30 14.97
CA VAL A 289 -7.58 -0.76 16.29
C VAL A 289 -8.71 -0.86 17.28
N LEU A 290 -9.91 -0.38 16.92
CA LEU A 290 -11.06 -0.36 17.80
C LEU A 290 -11.47 -1.79 18.23
N PRO A 291 -11.59 -2.80 17.33
CA PRO A 291 -11.83 -4.17 17.73
C PRO A 291 -10.78 -4.74 18.68
N LEU A 292 -9.48 -4.49 18.44
CA LEU A 292 -8.40 -5.00 19.30
C LEU A 292 -8.46 -4.38 20.71
N VAL A 293 -8.59 -3.06 20.78
CA VAL A 293 -8.73 -2.33 22.06
C VAL A 293 -10.01 -2.76 22.80
N ALA A 294 -11.14 -2.89 22.08
CA ALA A 294 -12.40 -3.31 22.68
C ALA A 294 -12.31 -4.74 23.21
N MET A 295 -11.69 -5.66 22.46
CA MET A 295 -11.47 -7.03 22.90
C MET A 295 -10.65 -7.08 24.19
N ARG A 296 -9.56 -6.33 24.26
CA ARG A 296 -8.75 -6.22 25.48
C ARG A 296 -9.55 -5.68 26.66
N ALA A 297 -10.27 -4.57 26.46
CA ALA A 297 -11.09 -3.96 27.51
C ALA A 297 -12.22 -4.89 28.01
N LEU A 298 -12.88 -5.62 27.11
CA LEU A 298 -13.99 -6.51 27.43
C LEU A 298 -13.54 -7.81 28.11
N THR A 299 -12.32 -8.27 27.82
CA THR A 299 -11.77 -9.51 28.40
C THR A 299 -11.01 -9.28 29.70
N GLY A 300 -10.66 -8.03 30.02
CA GLY A 300 -9.94 -7.67 31.25
C GLY A 300 -8.54 -8.31 31.32
N HIS A 301 -7.94 -8.60 30.17
CA HIS A 301 -6.65 -9.24 30.10
C HIS A 301 -5.57 -8.15 30.20
N ASP A 302 -5.01 -8.03 31.40
CA ASP A 302 -3.94 -7.09 31.69
C ASP A 302 -2.57 -7.73 31.42
N SER A 303 -1.64 -6.94 30.90
CA SER A 303 -0.23 -7.34 30.73
C SER A 303 0.62 -6.54 31.72
N VAL A 304 1.56 -7.21 32.40
CA VAL A 304 2.49 -6.56 33.34
C VAL A 304 3.40 -5.54 32.62
N TYR A 305 3.65 -5.76 31.33
CA TYR A 305 4.53 -4.92 30.52
C TYR A 305 3.78 -3.75 29.89
N VAL A 306 2.48 -3.90 29.70
CA VAL A 306 1.65 -3.00 28.94
C VAL A 306 0.39 -2.73 29.77
N PRO A 307 0.43 -1.82 30.76
CA PRO A 307 -0.72 -1.54 31.62
C PRO A 307 -1.90 -0.93 30.86
#